data_AF-A0A7Y4RIZ7-F1
#
_entry.id   AF-A0A7Y4RIZ7-F1
#
_cell.length_a   1.000
_cell.length_b   1.000
_cell.length_c   1.000
_cell.angle_alpha   90.00
_cell.angle_beta   90.00
_cell.angle_gamma   90.00
#
_symmetry.space_group_name_H-M   'P 1'
#
loop_
_entity.id
_entity.type
_entity.pdbx_description
1 polymer ?
#
loop_
_entity_poly.entity_id
_entity_poly.type
_entity_poly.pdbx_seq_one_letter_code
_entity_poly.pdbx_strand_id
1 'polypeptide(L)' 'MFGIGRGYFVGWGTLALINAGLAQGKNRSGLNWFLLSCLLGPIATLCLVLADRK' A
#
# COMPACT_ATOMS: atom_id res chain seq x y z
N MET A 1 28.86 16.55 -10.40
CA MET A 1 27.42 16.90 -10.42
C MET A 1 26.63 15.59 -10.46
N PHE A 2 26.29 15.02 -9.31
CA PHE A 2 25.57 13.74 -9.23
C PHE A 2 24.08 13.97 -9.48
N GLY A 3 23.62 13.72 -10.71
CA GLY A 3 22.20 13.53 -10.99
C GLY A 3 21.79 12.14 -10.52
N ILE A 4 21.44 11.99 -9.24
CA ILE A 4 20.87 10.74 -8.73
C ILE A 4 19.45 10.59 -9.28
N GLY A 5 19.32 9.66 -10.24
CA GLY A 5 18.15 8.88 -10.63
C GLY A 5 16.77 9.53 -10.56
N ARG A 6 16.10 9.63 -11.72
CA ARG A 6 14.63 9.65 -11.82
C ARG A 6 14.05 8.27 -11.44
N GLY A 7 14.46 7.72 -10.29
CA GLY A 7 13.92 6.49 -9.75
C GLY A 7 12.51 6.77 -9.23
N TYR A 8 11.54 5.97 -9.66
CA TYR A 8 10.14 6.04 -9.26
C TYR A 8 9.99 6.40 -7.77
N PHE A 9 9.67 7.68 -7.50
CA PHE A 9 9.42 8.18 -6.15
C PHE A 9 7.98 7.81 -5.77
N VAL A 10 7.70 6.52 -5.64
CA VAL A 10 6.42 6.05 -5.09
C VAL A 10 6.49 6.30 -3.59
N GLY A 11 6.00 7.48 -3.18
CA GLY A 11 5.95 7.86 -1.78
C GLY A 11 5.01 6.96 -0.97
N TRP A 12 5.18 7.02 0.36
CA TRP A 12 4.40 6.22 1.31
C TRP A 12 2.88 6.40 1.14
N GLY A 13 2.41 7.61 0.83
CA GLY A 13 0.99 7.90 0.57
C GLY A 13 0.44 7.25 -0.70
N THR A 14 1.23 7.23 -1.78
CA THR A 14 0.85 6.54 -3.03
C THR A 14 0.72 5.04 -2.80
N LEU A 15 1.66 4.46 -2.05
CA LEU A 15 1.62 3.05 -1.67
C LEU A 15 0.35 2.73 -0.83
N ALA A 16 0.01 3.60 0.12
CA ALA A 16 -1.18 3.45 0.95
C ALA A 16 -2.49 3.50 0.14
N LEU A 17 -2.57 4.40 -0.85
CA LEU A 17 -3.73 4.48 -1.76
C LEU A 17 -3.88 3.23 -2.64
N ILE A 18 -2.78 2.70 -3.17
CA ILE A 18 -2.79 1.46 -3.97
C ILE A 18 -3.30 0.28 -3.12
N ASN A 19 -2.80 0.14 -1.88
CA ASN A 19 -3.25 -0.91 -0.96
C ASN A 19 -4.74 -0.78 -0.61
N ALA A 20 -5.24 0.44 -0.45
CA ALA A 20 -6.66 0.71 -0.21
C ALA A 20 -7.53 0.25 -1.38
N GLY A 21 -7.10 0.51 -2.62
CA GLY A 21 -7.80 0.06 -3.84
C GLY A 21 -7.77 -1.46 -4.00
N LEU A 22 -6.63 -2.10 -3.76
CA LEU A 22 -6.51 -3.57 -3.78
C LEU A 22 -7.42 -4.23 -2.74
N ALA A 23 -7.53 -3.64 -1.54
CA ALA A 23 -8.42 -4.13 -0.51
C ALA A 23 -9.91 -4.04 -0.91
N GLN A 24 -10.31 -2.92 -1.54
CA GLN A 24 -11.68 -2.76 -2.06
C GLN A 24 -12.00 -3.79 -3.14
N GLY A 25 -11.05 -4.06 -4.04
CA GLY A 25 -11.20 -5.11 -5.06
C GLY A 25 -11.40 -6.52 -4.47
N LYS A 26 -10.97 -6.75 -3.22
CA LYS A 26 -11.19 -8.00 -2.47
C LYS A 26 -12.41 -7.94 -1.53
N ASN A 27 -13.36 -7.01 -1.74
CA ASN A 27 -14.52 -6.78 -0.86
C ASN A 27 -14.13 -6.49 0.61
N ARG A 28 -12.96 -5.88 0.85
CA ARG A 28 -12.52 -5.44 2.19
C ARG A 28 -12.59 -3.91 2.31
N SER A 29 -12.68 -3.41 3.53
CA SER A 29 -12.70 -1.97 3.81
C SER A 29 -11.39 -1.31 3.35
N GLY A 30 -11.43 -0.62 2.21
CA GLY A 30 -10.28 0.12 1.68
C GLY A 30 -9.72 1.16 2.63
N LEU A 31 -10.60 1.83 3.40
CA LEU A 31 -10.19 2.86 4.35
C LEU A 31 -9.39 2.25 5.53
N ASN A 32 -9.80 1.09 6.04
CA ASN A 32 -9.03 0.40 7.07
C ASN A 32 -7.64 0.05 6.55
N TRP A 33 -7.53 -0.46 5.32
CA TRP A 33 -6.26 -0.83 4.71
C TRP A 33 -5.42 0.38 4.29
N PHE A 34 -6.05 1.51 3.94
CA PHE A 34 -5.38 2.79 3.74
C PHE A 34 -4.69 3.25 5.02
N LEU A 35 -5.43 3.32 6.13
CA LEU A 35 -4.89 3.74 7.43
C LEU A 35 -3.81 2.77 7.93
N LEU A 36 -4.03 1.47 7.76
CA LEU A 36 -3.03 0.45 8.08
C LEU A 36 -1.74 0.67 7.28
N SER A 37 -1.85 1.00 5.99
CA SER A 37 -0.71 1.25 5.11
C SER A 37 -0.07 2.61 5.33
N CYS A 38 -0.82 3.61 5.79
CA CYS A 38 -0.29 4.91 6.17
C CYS A 38 0.61 4.78 7.42
N LEU A 39 0.29 3.87 8.35
CA LEU A 39 1.08 3.56 9.54
C LEU A 39 2.21 2.55 9.32
N LEU A 40 1.94 1.45 8.59
CA LEU A 40 2.86 0.31 8.48
C LEU A 40 3.57 0.23 7.11
N GLY A 41 3.19 1.08 6.16
CA GLY A 41 3.79 1.12 4.84
C GLY A 41 3.62 -0.20 4.06
N PRO A 42 4.68 -0.72 3.40
CA PRO A 42 4.63 -1.95 2.62
C PRO A 42 4.26 -3.21 3.44
N ILE A 43 4.46 -3.16 4.76
CA ILE A 43 4.15 -4.28 5.66
C ILE A 43 2.62 -4.50 5.71
N ALA A 44 1.83 -3.42 5.62
CA ALA A 44 0.38 -3.55 5.49
C ALA A 44 -0.03 -4.25 4.18
N THR A 45 0.70 -4.01 3.07
CA THR A 45 0.46 -4.74 1.81
C THR A 45 0.71 -6.22 1.96
N LEU A 46 1.83 -6.59 2.60
CA LEU A 46 2.18 -7.98 2.86
C LEU A 46 1.11 -8.67 3.71
N CYS A 47 0.62 -8.01 4.77
CA CYS A 47 -0.52 -8.52 5.54
C CYS A 47 -1.81 -8.60 4.71
N LEU A 48 -2.08 -7.66 3.80
CA LEU A 48 -3.27 -7.70 2.92
C LEU A 48 -3.24 -8.89 1.95
N VAL A 49 -2.06 -9.15 1.38
CA VAL A 49 -1.83 -10.22 0.41
C VAL A 49 -1.82 -11.58 1.10
N LEU A 50 -1.11 -11.71 2.23
CA LEU A 50 -0.98 -12.95 2.99
C LEU A 50 -2.21 -13.28 3.83
N ALA A 51 -3.01 -12.28 4.23
CA ALA A 51 -4.33 -12.51 4.79
C ALA A 51 -5.24 -13.00 3.68
N ASP A 52 -5.09 -14.27 3.32
CA ASP A 52 -6.07 -15.02 2.55
C ASP A 52 -7.27 -15.31 3.44
N ARG A 53 -8.48 -15.15 2.90
CA ARG A 53 -9.71 -15.57 3.56
C ARG A 53 -10.26 -16.68 2.69
N LYS A 54 -10.25 -17.91 3.22
CA LYS A 54 -11.16 -18.97 2.77
C LYS A 54 -12.60 -18.49 2.90
#